data_AF-A0A5F2HWE7-F1
#
_entry.id   AF-A0A5F2HWE7-F1
#
_cell.length_a   1.000
_cell.length_b   1.000
_cell.length_c   1.000
_cell.angle_alpha   90.00
_cell.angle_beta   90.00
_cell.angle_gamma   90.00
#
_symmetry.space_group_name_H-M   'P 1'
#
loop_
_entity.id
_entity.type
_entity.pdbx_description
1 polymer ?
#
loop_
_entity_poly.entity_id
_entity_poly.type
_entity_poly.pdbx_seq_one_letter_code
_entity_poly.pdbx_strand_id
1 'polypeptide(L)' 'VTTIVITHRPAIAAACDRVMLLRGGVIEAFGASAEVLRQPAAAKPNTVVTGSFAPTIRAHSIRFGS' A
#
# COMPACT_ATOMS: atom_id res chain seq x y z
N VAL A 1 14.82 -3.30 12.19
CA VAL A 1 15.03 -2.66 10.88
C VAL A 1 13.72 -2.75 10.11
N THR A 2 13.34 -1.73 9.34
CA THR A 2 12.09 -1.73 8.57
C THR A 2 12.43 -1.59 7.09
N THR A 3 11.83 -2.45 6.26
CA THR A 3 12.07 -2.48 4.81
C THR A 3 10.78 -2.14 4.07
N ILE A 4 10.88 -1.27 3.05
CA ILE A 4 9.78 -0.94 2.15
C ILE A 4 10.11 -1.50 0.76
N VAL A 5 9.17 -2.24 0.18
CA VAL A 5 9.29 -2.81 -1.16
C VAL A 5 8.14 -2.28 -2.03
N ILE A 6 8.48 -1.69 -3.17
CA ILE A 6 7.51 -1.28 -4.20
C ILE A 6 7.59 -2.31 -5.32
N THR A 7 6.47 -2.95 -5.64
CA THR A 7 6.44 -4.03 -6.63
C THR A 7 5.10 -4.11 -7.34
N HIS A 8 5.14 -4.55 -8.60
CA HIS A 8 3.95 -4.92 -9.36
C HIS A 8 3.68 -6.44 -9.34
N ARG A 9 4.55 -7.24 -8.69
CA ARG A 9 4.42 -8.71 -8.63
C ARG A 9 3.67 -9.11 -7.36
N PRO A 10 2.43 -9.66 -7.45
CA PRO A 10 1.65 -10.02 -6.27
C PRO A 10 2.34 -11.05 -5.37
N ALA A 11 3.13 -11.96 -5.94
CA ALA A 11 3.89 -12.96 -5.18
C ALA A 11 4.89 -12.34 -4.19
N ILE A 12 5.48 -11.19 -4.52
CA ILE A 12 6.40 -10.49 -3.61
C ILE A 12 5.60 -9.78 -2.51
N ALA A 13 4.50 -9.11 -2.86
CA ALA A 13 3.62 -8.47 -1.88
C ALA A 13 3.03 -9.47 -0.87
N ALA A 14 2.77 -10.71 -1.29
CA ALA A 14 2.30 -11.78 -0.44
C ALA A 14 3.33 -12.25 0.60
N ALA A 15 4.63 -12.02 0.36
CA ALA A 15 5.69 -12.35 1.30
C ALA A 15 5.96 -11.22 2.33
N CYS A 16 5.32 -10.06 2.18
CA CYS A 16 5.48 -8.93 3.11
C CYS A 16 4.53 -9.04 4.29
N ASP A 17 4.91 -8.44 5.43
CA ASP A 17 4.07 -8.40 6.64
C ASP A 17 2.81 -7.54 6.43
N ARG A 18 2.97 -6.43 5.70
CA ARG A 18 1.90 -5.46 5.39
C ARG A 18 1.96 -5.03 3.92
N VAL A 19 0.80 -4.74 3.35
CA VAL A 19 0.64 -4.29 1.96
C VAL A 19 -0.18 -3.00 1.93
N MET A 20 0.25 -2.08 1.07
CA MET A 20 -0.48 -0.86 0.70
C MET A 20 -0.77 -0.89 -0.79
N LEU A 21 -2.05 -0.87 -1.19
CA LEU A 21 -2.45 -0.72 -2.57
C LEU A 21 -2.62 0.76 -2.91
N LEU A 22 -1.88 1.21 -3.92
CA LEU A 22 -1.96 2.57 -4.44
C LEU A 22 -2.62 2.55 -5.82
N ARG A 23 -3.66 3.38 -6.01
CA ARG A 23 -4.31 3.58 -7.30
C ARG A 23 -4.67 5.05 -7.46
N GLY A 24 -4.26 5.69 -8.56
CA GLY A 24 -4.63 7.08 -8.83
C GLY A 24 -4.18 8.09 -7.76
N GLY A 25 -3.04 7.84 -7.11
CA GLY A 25 -2.51 8.73 -6.05
C GLY A 25 -3.17 8.59 -4.68
N VAL A 26 -4.11 7.65 -4.52
CA VAL A 26 -4.77 7.36 -3.24
C VAL A 26 -4.43 5.96 -2.73
N ILE A 27 -4.52 5.78 -1.41
CA ILE A 27 -4.46 4.47 -0.76
C ILE A 27 -5.83 3.80 -0.92
N GLU A 28 -5.87 2.74 -1.71
CA GLU A 28 -7.08 1.96 -1.94
C GLU A 28 -7.31 0.93 -0.84
N ALA A 29 -6.23 0.32 -0.33
CA ALA A 29 -6.25 -0.61 0.79
C ALA A 29 -4.91 -0.60 1.54
N PHE A 30 -4.95 -0.88 2.84
CA PHE A 30 -3.76 -1.03 3.67
C PHE A 30 -4.04 -2.01 4.81
N GLY A 31 -3.10 -2.94 5.06
CA GLY A 31 -3.28 -3.93 6.12
C GLY A 31 -2.31 -5.11 6.01
N ALA A 32 -2.63 -6.21 6.71
CA ALA A 32 -1.89 -7.46 6.58
C ALA A 32 -1.98 -8.00 5.14
N SER A 33 -0.88 -8.55 4.62
CA SER A 33 -0.82 -9.04 3.24
C SER A 33 -1.92 -10.06 2.93
N ALA A 34 -2.18 -10.99 3.85
CA ALA A 34 -3.24 -11.98 3.71
C ALA A 34 -4.64 -11.37 3.63
N GLU A 35 -4.92 -10.27 4.33
CA GLU A 35 -6.23 -9.62 4.30
C GLU A 35 -6.42 -8.80 3.03
N VAL A 36 -5.41 -8.01 2.66
CA VAL A 36 -5.47 -7.13 1.50
C VAL A 36 -5.46 -7.92 0.17
N LEU A 37 -4.69 -9.01 0.08
CA LEU A 37 -4.54 -9.78 -1.16
C LEU A 37 -5.62 -10.84 -1.38
N ARG A 38 -6.42 -11.18 -0.35
CA ARG A 38 -7.59 -12.07 -0.50
C ARG A 38 -8.75 -11.38 -1.23
N GLN A 39 -8.80 -10.05 -1.24
CA GLN A 39 -9.84 -9.30 -1.92
C GLN A 39 -9.61 -9.39 -3.45
N PRO A 40 -10.53 -9.96 -4.25
CA PRO A 40 -10.41 -9.90 -5.69
C PRO A 40 -10.40 -8.44 -6.13
N ALA A 41 -9.52 -8.10 -7.08
CA ALA A 41 -9.29 -6.75 -7.61
C ALA A 41 -10.54 -6.07 -8.22
N ALA A 42 -11.70 -6.73 -8.20
CA ALA A 42 -13.00 -6.25 -8.68
C ALA A 42 -13.94 -5.75 -7.58
N ALA A 43 -13.59 -5.81 -6.29
CA ALA A 43 -14.47 -5.34 -5.21
C ALA A 43 -14.13 -3.90 -4.80
N LYS A 44 -15.00 -2.96 -5.19
CA LYS A 44 -15.01 -1.53 -4.80
C LYS A 44 -15.27 -1.32 -3.28
N PRO A 45 -14.99 -0.12 -2.72
CA PRO A 45 -14.14 0.06 -1.54
C PRO A 45 -14.91 0.53 -0.28
N ASN A 46 -14.15 0.86 0.78
CA ASN A 46 -14.52 1.49 2.06
C ASN A 46 -14.67 0.59 3.29
N THR A 47 -13.62 -0.14 3.64
CA THR A 47 -13.32 -0.25 5.08
C THR A 47 -12.14 0.65 5.38
N VAL A 48 -12.44 1.88 5.80
CA VAL A 48 -11.47 2.73 6.49
C VAL A 48 -11.10 2.01 7.77
N VAL A 49 -10.01 1.23 7.76
CA VAL A 49 -9.43 0.73 8.99
C VAL A 49 -8.79 1.93 9.68
N THR A 50 -9.53 2.53 10.61
CA THR A 50 -9.08 3.60 11.52
C THR A 50 -8.08 3.07 12.56
N GLY A 51 -7.14 2.22 12.13
CA GLY A 51 -5.90 2.01 12.86
C GLY A 51 -5.04 3.23 12.61
N SER A 52 -4.88 4.08 13.62
CA SER A 52 -4.01 5.26 13.58
C SER A 52 -2.56 4.86 13.29
N PHE A 53 -2.26 4.70 12.01
CA PHE A 53 -0.92 4.72 11.44
C PHE A 53 -0.94 5.83 10.41
N ALA A 54 -0.94 7.08 10.87
CA ALA A 54 -0.73 8.23 9.99
C ALA A 54 0.60 8.01 9.24
N PRO A 55 0.58 7.73 7.93
CA PRO A 55 1.81 7.63 7.19
C PRO A 55 2.25 9.08 7.01
N THR A 56 3.14 9.56 7.89
CA THR A 56 3.86 10.81 7.65
C THR A 56 4.82 10.57 6.48
N ILE A 57 4.27 10.53 5.26
CA ILE A 57 5.06 10.61 4.05
C ILE A 57 5.56 12.04 4.00
N ARG A 58 6.76 12.30 4.53
CA ARG A 58 7.46 13.55 4.26
C ARG A 58 7.79 13.54 2.77
N ALA A 59 7.01 14.30 1.99
CA ALA A 59 7.34 14.57 0.60
C ALA A 59 8.64 15.37 0.56
N HIS A 60 9.78 14.68 0.42
CA HIS A 60 10.99 15.32 -0.09
C HIS A 60 10.75 15.59 -1.56
N SER A 61 10.92 16.85 -1.99
CA SER A 61 10.77 17.27 -3.37
C SER A 61 11.77 16.54 -4.27
N ILE A 62 11.32 15.46 -4.92
CA ILE A 62 12.06 14.83 -5.99
C ILE A 62 11.94 15.78 -7.19
N ARG A 63 12.98 16.60 -7.40
CA ARG A 63 13.14 17.35 -8.64
C ARG A 63 13.36 16.33 -9.76
N PHE A 64 12.33 16.08 -10.57
CA PHE A 64 12.51 15.43 -11.86
C PHE A 64 13.33 16.38 -12.74
N GLY A 65 14.57 16.00 -12.99
CA GLY A 65 15.43 16.68 -13.96
C GLY A 65 14.91 16.45 -15.37
N SER A 66 14.99 17.50 -16.18
CA SER A 66 14.64 17.61 -17.60
C SER A 66 15.43 16.69 -18.51
#